data_AF-A0A3D3MYK6-F1
#
_entry.id   AF-A0A3D3MYK6-F1
#
_cell.length_a   1.000
_cell.length_b   1.000
_cell.length_c   1.000
_cell.angle_alpha   90.00
_cell.angle_beta   90.00
_cell.angle_gamma   90.00
#
_symmetry.space_group_name_H-M   'P 1'
#
loop_
_entity.id
_entity.type
_entity.pdbx_description
1 polymer ?
#
loop_
_entity_poly.entity_id
_entity_poly.type
_entity_poly.pdbx_seq_one_letter_code
_entity_poly.pdbx_strand_id
1 'polypeptide(L)'
;MKVEITSFSSSFFEYLCGFIWFDQDKLEALMKRYPIGATEQGESIFWHINAENKITNGHIITMDSETGKVYDDSWYYQDGRPTCMFGEHLLGAFPSQTVALVTDELTAAVMSCFPTPYVWLATGKEQTTPTDLFPLVGKTVVVFPNKGEYNKWQETLQAVPNLQFHLSDVMENVQGDCHTIAQMVLSQQPLRPTEEEAALMRMEDANPNIALLVKALNLEVVGVSSIDEDAMKPISKSEVKSEPPPQIEDDEAMKSFLMAQEKRWHGRNPECHKCSRSHEGINGTYCDELHQYVEYGKGNCGR
;
A
#
# COMPACT_ATOMS: atom_id res chain seq x y z
N MET A 1 -0.66 25.72 10.36
CA MET A 1 -0.01 24.97 9.27
C MET A 1 -0.76 23.66 9.10
N LYS A 2 -1.18 23.32 7.87
CA LYS A 2 -1.42 21.91 7.54
C LYS A 2 -0.05 21.33 7.23
N VAL A 3 0.39 20.31 7.97
CA VAL A 3 1.53 19.50 7.55
C VAL A 3 0.95 18.48 6.61
N GLU A 4 1.19 18.64 5.31
CA GLU A 4 0.87 17.61 4.32
C GLU A 4 1.93 16.52 4.46
N ILE A 5 1.54 15.40 5.09
CA ILE A 5 2.41 14.24 5.26
C ILE A 5 2.31 13.42 3.96
N THR A 6 3.13 13.80 2.97
CA THR A 6 3.11 13.24 1.62
C THR A 6 4.42 12.52 1.33
N SER A 7 4.64 11.37 1.99
CA SER A 7 5.77 10.48 1.70
C SER A 7 5.27 9.06 1.46
N PHE A 8 5.14 8.69 0.18
CA PHE A 8 5.09 7.27 -0.22
C PHE A 8 6.43 6.56 -0.02
N SER A 9 7.53 7.32 0.07
CA SER A 9 8.87 6.86 0.44
C SER A 9 8.95 6.61 1.95
N SER A 10 8.27 5.55 2.40
CA SER A 10 8.49 4.93 3.70
C SER A 10 8.55 3.42 3.52
N SER A 11 9.39 2.74 4.30
CA SER A 11 9.59 1.29 4.22
C SER A 11 8.29 0.49 4.37
N PHE A 12 7.32 1.00 5.14
CA PHE A 12 5.99 0.43 5.26
C PHE A 12 5.17 0.54 3.96
N PHE A 13 5.16 1.70 3.28
CA PHE A 13 4.45 1.86 2.01
C PHE A 13 5.07 1.06 0.88
N GLU A 14 6.41 0.96 0.85
CA GLU A 14 7.14 0.06 -0.06
C GLU A 14 6.74 -1.40 0.17
N TYR A 15 6.70 -1.85 1.44
CA TYR A 15 6.25 -3.19 1.81
C TYR A 15 4.81 -3.48 1.36
N LEU A 16 3.88 -2.53 1.52
CA LEU A 16 2.52 -2.72 0.99
C LEU A 16 2.49 -2.78 -0.54
N CYS A 17 3.35 -2.03 -1.24
CA CYS A 17 3.50 -2.13 -2.70
C CYS A 17 3.98 -3.52 -3.16
N GLY A 18 4.59 -4.31 -2.27
CA GLY A 18 4.95 -5.70 -2.51
C GLY A 18 3.77 -6.65 -2.74
N PHE A 19 2.52 -6.27 -2.42
CA PHE A 19 1.34 -7.09 -2.68
C PHE A 19 0.45 -6.51 -3.79
N ILE A 20 -0.19 -7.39 -4.58
CA ILE A 20 -1.13 -6.96 -5.64
C ILE A 20 -2.33 -6.22 -5.06
N TRP A 21 -2.74 -6.56 -3.83
CA TRP A 21 -3.92 -5.95 -3.17
C TRP A 21 -3.82 -4.43 -3.04
N PHE A 22 -2.63 -3.89 -2.76
CA PHE A 22 -2.44 -2.45 -2.54
C PHE A 22 -2.10 -1.73 -3.85
N ASP A 23 -3.15 -1.26 -4.52
CA ASP A 23 -3.06 -0.26 -5.58
C ASP A 23 -2.88 1.16 -5.00
N GLN A 24 -2.63 2.12 -5.90
CA GLN A 24 -2.43 3.53 -5.53
C GLN A 24 -3.64 4.10 -4.78
N ASP A 25 -4.87 3.80 -5.19
CA ASP A 25 -6.09 4.35 -4.58
C ASP A 25 -6.24 3.88 -3.12
N LYS A 26 -5.98 2.60 -2.83
CA LYS A 26 -6.01 2.08 -1.45
C LYS A 26 -4.92 2.69 -0.59
N LEU A 27 -3.70 2.86 -1.12
CA LEU A 27 -2.60 3.48 -0.37
C LEU A 27 -2.83 4.97 -0.12
N GLU A 28 -3.33 5.72 -1.11
CA GLU A 28 -3.77 7.10 -0.94
C GLU A 28 -4.90 7.21 0.10
N ALA A 29 -5.87 6.30 0.09
CA ALA A 29 -6.95 6.26 1.08
C ALA A 29 -6.41 5.96 2.49
N LEU A 30 -5.39 5.09 2.62
CA LEU A 30 -4.69 4.82 3.86
C LEU A 30 -4.02 6.08 4.41
N MET A 31 -3.18 6.75 3.59
CA MET A 31 -2.49 8.01 3.97
C MET A 31 -3.46 9.13 4.35
N LYS A 32 -4.61 9.24 3.65
CA LYS A 32 -5.64 10.25 3.95
C LYS A 32 -6.39 9.97 5.25
N ARG A 33 -6.46 8.70 5.69
CA ARG A 33 -7.19 8.26 6.89
C ARG A 33 -6.29 8.23 8.13
N TYR A 34 -5.07 7.70 7.99
CA TYR A 34 -4.10 7.58 9.06
C TYR A 34 -2.87 8.46 8.76
N PRO A 35 -2.45 9.31 9.70
CA PRO A 35 -1.27 10.15 9.55
C PRO A 35 -0.01 9.28 9.69
N ILE A 36 0.44 8.69 8.58
CA ILE A 36 1.67 7.90 8.51
C ILE A 36 2.68 8.71 7.68
N GLY A 37 3.83 9.01 8.28
CA GLY A 37 4.92 9.76 7.63
C GLY A 37 6.19 8.93 7.48
N ALA A 38 7.25 9.59 7.04
CA ALA A 38 8.58 9.00 6.93
C ALA A 38 9.65 9.90 7.58
N THR A 39 10.73 9.31 8.10
CA THR A 39 11.97 10.04 8.44
C THR A 39 12.76 10.38 7.17
N GLU A 40 13.79 11.22 7.27
CA GLU A 40 14.74 11.45 6.18
C GLU A 40 15.48 10.18 5.74
N GLN A 41 15.45 9.12 6.56
CA GLN A 41 16.06 7.81 6.30
C GLN A 41 15.06 6.78 5.76
N GLY A 42 13.80 7.18 5.50
CA GLY A 42 12.74 6.30 4.97
C GLY A 42 12.02 5.45 6.02
N GLU A 43 12.33 5.63 7.31
CA GLU A 43 11.68 4.89 8.41
C GLU A 43 10.26 5.38 8.60
N SER A 44 9.34 4.48 8.95
CA SER A 44 7.91 4.78 8.93
C SER A 44 7.45 5.34 10.29
N ILE A 45 6.77 6.49 10.29
CA ILE A 45 6.28 7.16 11.51
C ILE A 45 4.76 7.11 11.59
N PHE A 46 4.22 6.37 12.54
CA PHE A 46 2.78 6.29 12.83
C PHE A 46 2.41 7.35 13.86
N TRP A 47 1.74 8.43 13.46
CA TRP A 47 1.41 9.53 14.37
C TRP A 47 0.12 9.27 15.16
N HIS A 48 0.18 9.46 16.47
CA HIS A 48 -0.97 9.37 17.36
C HIS A 48 -1.58 10.76 17.48
N ILE A 49 -2.83 10.89 17.03
CA ILE A 49 -3.58 12.14 17.03
C ILE A 49 -4.82 11.97 17.89
N ASN A 50 -4.95 12.83 18.90
CA ASN A 50 -6.06 12.79 19.84
C ASN A 50 -7.37 13.34 19.23
N ALA A 51 -8.46 13.23 19.99
CA ALA A 51 -9.77 13.76 19.58
C ALA A 51 -9.81 15.28 19.24
N GLU A 52 -8.83 16.07 19.69
CA GLU A 52 -8.70 17.51 19.37
C GLU A 52 -7.91 17.78 18.08
N ASN A 53 -7.58 16.72 17.32
CA ASN A 53 -6.71 16.76 16.15
C ASN A 53 -5.31 17.33 16.47
N LYS A 54 -4.75 16.93 17.62
CA LYS A 54 -3.38 17.24 18.05
C LYS A 54 -2.53 15.99 18.08
N ILE A 55 -1.34 16.05 17.49
CA ILE A 55 -0.30 15.04 17.71
C ILE A 55 0.06 15.04 19.21
N THR A 56 0.23 13.85 19.77
CA THR A 56 0.59 13.62 21.18
C THR A 56 1.85 12.77 21.29
N ASN A 57 1.94 11.73 20.47
CA ASN A 57 3.10 10.86 20.33
C ASN A 57 3.17 10.28 18.90
N GLY A 58 4.23 9.55 18.59
CA GLY A 58 4.39 8.86 17.31
C GLY A 58 5.37 7.71 17.42
N HIS A 59 5.03 6.58 16.83
CA HIS A 59 5.85 5.37 16.79
C HIS A 59 6.67 5.37 15.50
N ILE A 60 8.00 5.39 15.60
CA ILE A 60 8.94 5.32 14.48
C ILE A 60 9.42 3.89 14.38
N ILE A 61 9.18 3.24 13.24
CA ILE A 61 9.50 1.83 13.00
C ILE A 61 10.54 1.71 11.88
N THR A 62 11.67 1.10 12.23
CA THR A 62 12.75 0.77 11.29
C THR A 62 12.55 -0.68 10.84
N MET A 63 12.11 -0.86 9.61
CA MET A 63 11.71 -2.16 9.05
C MET A 63 12.23 -2.40 7.64
N ASP A 64 12.37 -3.66 7.30
CA ASP A 64 12.63 -4.19 5.97
C ASP A 64 11.44 -3.95 5.03
N SER A 65 11.66 -3.32 3.87
CA SER A 65 10.57 -3.05 2.92
C SER A 65 10.21 -4.24 2.01
N GLU A 66 11.00 -5.32 1.97
CA GLU A 66 10.64 -6.52 1.20
C GLU A 66 9.90 -7.54 2.08
N THR A 67 10.45 -7.83 3.27
CA THR A 67 9.95 -8.88 4.17
C THR A 67 8.97 -8.37 5.24
N GLY A 68 8.91 -7.05 5.47
CA GLY A 68 8.09 -6.43 6.51
C GLY A 68 8.65 -6.63 7.93
N LYS A 69 9.89 -7.12 8.07
CA LYS A 69 10.52 -7.42 9.35
C LYS A 69 10.97 -6.13 10.05
N VAL A 70 10.50 -5.91 11.28
CA VAL A 70 10.99 -4.83 12.16
C VAL A 70 12.35 -5.19 12.74
N TYR A 71 13.26 -4.22 12.79
CA TYR A 71 14.62 -4.36 13.33
C TYR A 71 14.88 -3.48 14.56
N ASP A 72 14.31 -2.28 14.58
CA ASP A 72 14.46 -1.28 15.64
C ASP A 72 13.19 -0.42 15.71
N ASP A 73 12.94 0.19 16.87
CA ASP A 73 11.81 1.08 17.10
C ASP A 73 12.20 2.26 17.99
N SER A 74 11.54 3.40 17.79
CA SER A 74 11.71 4.55 18.67
C SER A 74 10.44 5.40 18.75
N TRP A 75 10.35 6.22 19.79
CA TRP A 75 9.14 6.95 20.11
C TRP A 75 9.36 8.45 20.19
N TYR A 76 8.56 9.18 19.42
CA TYR A 76 8.34 10.61 19.62
C TYR A 76 7.24 10.82 20.68
N TYR A 77 7.49 11.70 21.64
CA TYR A 77 6.51 12.19 22.59
C TYR A 77 6.47 13.71 22.57
N GLN A 78 5.27 14.30 22.53
CA GLN A 78 5.12 15.74 22.67
C GLN A 78 5.02 16.12 24.16
N ASP A 79 6.03 16.84 24.65
CA ASP A 79 6.13 17.28 26.03
C ASP A 79 4.84 17.89 26.58
N GLY A 80 4.46 17.44 27.78
CA GLY A 80 3.29 17.95 28.52
C GLY A 80 1.92 17.52 27.97
N ARG A 81 1.84 16.65 26.95
CA ARG A 81 0.57 16.07 26.47
C ARG A 81 0.40 14.63 26.95
N PRO A 82 -0.82 14.22 27.37
CA PRO A 82 -1.16 12.81 27.49
C PRO A 82 -1.01 12.10 26.15
N THR A 83 -0.49 10.87 26.17
CA THR A 83 -0.45 9.99 24.98
C THR A 83 -1.85 9.50 24.63
N CYS A 84 -2.08 9.13 23.37
CA CYS A 84 -3.38 8.66 22.90
C CYS A 84 -3.24 7.44 21.98
N MET A 85 -4.35 6.79 21.62
CA MET A 85 -4.32 5.65 20.69
C MET A 85 -4.03 6.12 19.25
N PHE A 86 -3.43 5.24 18.45
CA PHE A 86 -3.32 5.46 17.01
C PHE A 86 -4.71 5.28 16.38
N GLY A 87 -5.13 6.24 15.55
CA GLY A 87 -6.49 6.29 15.00
C GLY A 87 -7.55 6.91 15.91
N GLU A 88 -7.21 7.40 17.10
CA GLU A 88 -8.19 7.97 18.04
C GLU A 88 -8.98 9.16 17.45
N HIS A 89 -8.33 9.98 16.61
CA HIS A 89 -8.97 11.07 15.85
C HIS A 89 -10.17 10.62 15.00
N LEU A 90 -10.23 9.34 14.60
CA LEU A 90 -11.33 8.77 13.81
C LEU A 90 -12.61 8.52 14.63
N LEU A 91 -12.51 8.39 15.97
CA LEU A 91 -13.66 8.07 16.84
C LEU A 91 -14.77 9.13 16.81
N GLY A 92 -14.40 10.38 16.54
CA GLY A 92 -15.33 11.50 16.37
C GLY A 92 -15.97 11.58 14.98
N ALA A 93 -15.25 11.12 13.94
CA ALA A 93 -15.76 11.10 12.56
C ALA A 93 -16.77 9.97 12.33
N PHE A 94 -16.61 8.85 13.03
CA PHE A 94 -17.43 7.65 12.88
C PHE A 94 -18.11 7.28 14.22
N PRO A 95 -19.08 8.08 14.71
CA PRO A 95 -19.60 7.96 16.06
C PRO A 95 -20.28 6.62 16.36
N SER A 96 -20.96 6.05 15.36
CA SER A 96 -21.78 4.82 15.47
C SER A 96 -21.09 3.55 14.94
N GLN A 97 -19.84 3.65 14.46
CA GLN A 97 -19.15 2.51 13.87
C GLN A 97 -18.41 1.70 14.95
N THR A 98 -18.40 0.38 14.79
CA THR A 98 -17.68 -0.53 15.69
C THR A 98 -16.18 -0.29 15.58
N VAL A 99 -15.50 -0.18 16.73
CA VAL A 99 -14.04 -0.03 16.80
C VAL A 99 -13.40 -1.42 16.76
N ALA A 100 -12.44 -1.63 15.87
CA ALA A 100 -11.52 -2.76 15.95
C ALA A 100 -10.24 -2.28 16.65
N LEU A 101 -9.82 -2.96 17.72
CA LEU A 101 -8.64 -2.61 18.51
C LEU A 101 -7.58 -3.71 18.41
N VAL A 102 -6.35 -3.31 18.13
CA VAL A 102 -5.15 -4.16 18.09
C VAL A 102 -4.02 -3.55 18.93
N THR A 103 -2.93 -4.29 19.12
CA THR A 103 -1.75 -3.80 19.85
C THR A 103 -0.95 -2.79 19.02
N ASP A 104 -0.61 -3.11 17.76
CA ASP A 104 0.32 -2.37 16.91
C ASP A 104 -0.32 -1.56 15.77
N GLU A 105 0.28 -0.42 15.45
CA GLU A 105 -0.20 0.56 14.45
C GLU A 105 -0.17 -0.01 13.03
N LEU A 106 0.85 -0.83 12.74
CA LEU A 106 1.02 -1.50 11.45
C LEU A 106 -0.19 -2.40 11.16
N THR A 107 -0.60 -3.24 12.12
CA THR A 107 -1.78 -4.09 11.97
C THR A 107 -3.05 -3.25 11.79
N ALA A 108 -3.25 -2.16 12.54
CA ALA A 108 -4.41 -1.29 12.36
C ALA A 108 -4.44 -0.64 10.95
N ALA A 109 -3.29 -0.14 10.48
CA ALA A 109 -3.15 0.46 9.16
C ALA A 109 -3.46 -0.55 8.04
N VAL A 110 -2.80 -1.72 8.05
CA VAL A 110 -3.01 -2.81 7.09
C VAL A 110 -4.48 -3.25 7.06
N MET A 111 -5.06 -3.57 8.22
CA MET A 111 -6.42 -4.08 8.29
C MET A 111 -7.48 -3.07 7.85
N SER A 112 -7.20 -1.76 7.95
CA SER A 112 -8.07 -0.70 7.45
C SER A 112 -8.17 -0.62 5.91
N CYS A 113 -7.27 -1.30 5.19
CA CYS A 113 -7.27 -1.40 3.72
C CYS A 113 -8.13 -2.56 3.17
N PHE A 114 -8.73 -3.36 4.06
CA PHE A 114 -9.64 -4.44 3.71
C PHE A 114 -11.10 -4.03 3.97
N PRO A 115 -12.09 -4.60 3.24
CA PRO A 115 -13.49 -4.24 3.34
C PRO A 115 -14.12 -4.78 4.64
N THR A 116 -13.75 -4.20 5.77
CA THR A 116 -14.25 -4.53 7.11
C THR A 116 -15.23 -3.45 7.59
N PRO A 117 -16.20 -3.79 8.47
CA PRO A 117 -17.15 -2.81 9.00
C PRO A 117 -16.55 -1.92 10.11
N TYR A 118 -15.24 -1.97 10.35
CA TYR A 118 -14.60 -1.42 11.54
C TYR A 118 -13.84 -0.12 11.32
N VAL A 119 -13.72 0.69 12.37
CA VAL A 119 -12.66 1.70 12.50
C VAL A 119 -11.51 1.06 13.26
N TRP A 120 -10.33 0.95 12.64
CA TRP A 120 -9.17 0.31 13.26
C TRP A 120 -8.36 1.29 14.10
N LEU A 121 -8.13 0.94 15.36
CA LEU A 121 -7.27 1.66 16.31
C LEU A 121 -6.18 0.71 16.81
N ALA A 122 -5.03 1.27 17.19
CA ALA A 122 -3.98 0.55 17.91
C ALA A 122 -3.63 1.24 19.23
N THR A 123 -3.29 0.46 20.26
CA THR A 123 -2.87 1.03 21.55
C THR A 123 -1.43 1.54 21.53
N GLY A 124 -0.57 0.96 20.69
CA GLY A 124 0.85 1.30 20.62
C GLY A 124 1.62 0.94 21.89
N LYS A 125 1.14 -0.06 22.64
CA LYS A 125 1.68 -0.42 23.95
C LYS A 125 1.69 -1.93 24.12
N GLU A 126 2.89 -2.50 24.31
CA GLU A 126 3.06 -3.89 24.74
C GLU A 126 2.22 -4.22 25.97
N GLN A 127 2.07 -3.27 26.90
CA GLN A 127 1.26 -3.40 28.11
C GLN A 127 0.19 -2.31 28.13
N THR A 128 -0.93 -2.61 27.47
CA THR A 128 -2.15 -1.79 27.52
C THR A 128 -2.75 -1.82 28.93
N THR A 129 -3.04 -0.65 29.50
CA THR A 129 -3.67 -0.51 30.81
C THR A 129 -5.17 -0.19 30.68
N PRO A 130 -6.00 -0.47 31.71
CA PRO A 130 -7.44 -0.12 31.66
C PRO A 130 -7.70 1.37 31.42
N THR A 131 -6.82 2.25 31.90
CA THR A 131 -6.87 3.70 31.68
C THR A 131 -6.67 4.11 30.22
N ASP A 132 -5.89 3.37 29.45
CA ASP A 132 -5.67 3.64 28.01
C ASP A 132 -6.95 3.41 27.19
N LEU A 133 -7.87 2.59 27.71
CA LEU A 133 -9.11 2.19 27.04
C LEU A 133 -10.32 3.06 27.41
N PHE A 134 -10.15 4.03 28.33
CA PHE A 134 -11.21 4.96 28.72
C PHE A 134 -11.83 5.77 27.55
N PRO A 135 -11.09 6.19 26.50
CA PRO A 135 -11.68 6.83 25.33
C PRO A 135 -12.67 5.96 24.54
N LEU A 136 -12.69 4.64 24.77
CA LEU A 136 -13.59 3.69 24.12
C LEU A 136 -14.88 3.44 24.92
N VAL A 137 -15.02 3.97 26.13
CA VAL A 137 -16.24 3.77 26.94
C VAL A 137 -17.44 4.41 26.24
N GLY A 138 -18.52 3.62 26.08
CA GLY A 138 -19.69 4.00 25.28
C GLY A 138 -19.59 3.69 23.77
N LYS A 139 -18.48 3.11 23.31
CA LYS A 139 -18.35 2.49 21.98
C LYS A 139 -18.56 0.98 22.07
N THR A 140 -18.94 0.37 20.95
CA THR A 140 -18.82 -1.09 20.75
C THR A 140 -17.43 -1.38 20.21
N VAL A 141 -16.66 -2.20 20.92
CA VAL A 141 -15.28 -2.56 20.58
C VAL A 141 -15.19 -4.05 20.23
N VAL A 142 -14.44 -4.39 19.18
CA VAL A 142 -13.94 -5.75 18.92
C VAL A 142 -12.43 -5.71 19.07
N VAL A 143 -11.88 -6.50 19.98
CA VAL A 143 -10.44 -6.60 20.18
C VAL A 143 -9.91 -7.81 19.42
N PHE A 144 -8.81 -7.63 18.69
CA PHE A 144 -8.07 -8.67 18.00
C PHE A 144 -6.67 -8.80 18.63
N PRO A 145 -6.51 -9.63 19.67
CA PRO A 145 -5.22 -9.87 20.31
C PRO A 145 -4.19 -10.43 19.35
N ASN A 146 -2.92 -10.17 19.62
CA ASN A 146 -1.85 -10.98 19.06
C ASN A 146 -1.90 -12.40 19.64
N LYS A 147 -1.37 -13.37 18.88
CA LYS A 147 -1.40 -14.80 19.21
C LYS A 147 -0.80 -15.07 20.60
N GLY A 148 -1.58 -15.67 21.50
CA GLY A 148 -1.23 -15.94 22.89
C GLY A 148 -1.53 -14.81 23.88
N GLU A 149 -2.00 -13.63 23.42
CA GLU A 149 -2.35 -12.51 24.30
C GLU A 149 -3.82 -12.51 24.75
N TYR A 150 -4.65 -13.47 24.30
CA TYR A 150 -6.10 -13.48 24.54
C TYR A 150 -6.47 -13.27 26.03
N ASN A 151 -5.89 -14.05 26.95
CA ASN A 151 -6.21 -13.96 28.38
C ASN A 151 -5.81 -12.61 29.00
N LYS A 152 -4.65 -12.07 28.62
CA LYS A 152 -4.15 -10.76 29.06
C LYS A 152 -5.08 -9.63 28.62
N TRP A 153 -5.56 -9.68 27.37
CA TRP A 153 -6.59 -8.75 26.90
C TRP A 153 -7.92 -8.94 27.63
N GLN A 154 -8.36 -10.17 27.88
CA GLN A 154 -9.59 -10.44 28.62
C GLN A 154 -9.58 -9.82 30.03
N GLU A 155 -8.49 -9.99 30.78
CA GLU A 155 -8.31 -9.40 32.11
C GLU A 155 -8.31 -7.85 32.05
N THR A 156 -7.55 -7.26 31.12
CA THR A 156 -7.48 -5.80 30.94
C THR A 156 -8.83 -5.20 30.58
N LEU A 157 -9.60 -5.81 29.68
CA LEU A 157 -10.90 -5.33 29.24
C LEU A 157 -11.97 -5.44 30.34
N GLN A 158 -11.93 -6.52 31.14
CA GLN A 158 -12.83 -6.70 32.28
C GLN A 158 -12.60 -5.68 33.40
N ALA A 159 -11.40 -5.11 33.50
CA ALA A 159 -11.08 -4.04 34.44
C ALA A 159 -11.58 -2.64 34.01
N VAL A 160 -12.09 -2.47 32.78
CA VAL A 160 -12.63 -1.19 32.30
C VAL A 160 -14.13 -1.09 32.60
N PRO A 161 -14.58 -0.13 33.43
CA PRO A 161 -15.99 0.00 33.78
C PRO A 161 -16.83 0.47 32.59
N ASN A 162 -17.97 -0.20 32.36
CA ASN A 162 -18.95 0.12 31.31
C ASN A 162 -18.44 0.03 29.85
N LEU A 163 -17.33 -0.68 29.61
CA LEU A 163 -16.86 -0.97 28.25
C LEU A 163 -17.70 -2.09 27.60
N GLN A 164 -18.23 -1.86 26.41
CA GLN A 164 -18.87 -2.89 25.60
C GLN A 164 -17.85 -3.47 24.63
N PHE A 165 -17.37 -4.68 24.91
CA PHE A 165 -16.35 -5.33 24.07
C PHE A 165 -16.75 -6.77 23.67
N HIS A 166 -16.23 -7.17 22.51
CA HIS A 166 -16.08 -8.56 22.10
C HIS A 166 -14.59 -8.84 21.91
N LEU A 167 -14.13 -10.01 22.36
CA LEU A 167 -12.74 -10.43 22.25
C LEU A 167 -12.65 -11.55 21.22
N SER A 168 -11.83 -11.35 20.18
CA SER A 168 -11.66 -12.32 19.11
C SER A 168 -10.63 -13.40 19.47
N ASP A 169 -10.98 -14.66 19.27
CA ASP A 169 -10.12 -15.84 19.44
C ASP A 169 -9.49 -16.31 18.12
N VAL A 170 -9.64 -15.54 17.03
CA VAL A 170 -9.17 -15.90 15.69
C VAL A 170 -7.68 -16.26 15.69
N MET A 171 -6.85 -15.46 16.38
CA MET A 171 -5.39 -15.67 16.42
C MET A 171 -4.93 -16.88 17.24
N GLU A 172 -5.74 -17.36 18.20
CA GLU A 172 -5.40 -18.55 19.00
C GLU A 172 -5.41 -19.84 18.18
N ASN A 173 -6.22 -19.87 17.11
CA ASN A 173 -6.39 -21.04 16.25
C ASN A 173 -5.50 -21.02 14.98
N VAL A 174 -4.71 -19.96 14.77
CA VAL A 174 -3.84 -19.81 13.59
C VAL A 174 -2.64 -20.75 13.67
N GLN A 175 -2.50 -21.63 12.69
CA GLN A 175 -1.33 -22.48 12.52
C GLN A 175 -0.18 -21.71 11.83
N GLY A 176 1.06 -22.06 12.16
CA GLY A 176 2.26 -21.38 11.65
C GLY A 176 2.63 -20.11 12.42
N ASP A 177 3.55 -19.34 11.84
CA ASP A 177 4.30 -18.26 12.52
C ASP A 177 3.66 -16.86 12.39
N CYS A 178 2.38 -16.79 12.01
CA CYS A 178 1.62 -15.54 12.06
C CYS A 178 1.27 -15.19 13.51
N HIS A 179 1.70 -14.02 13.97
CA HIS A 179 1.50 -13.51 15.32
C HIS A 179 0.40 -12.43 15.39
N THR A 180 0.17 -11.67 14.32
CA THR A 180 -0.90 -10.66 14.23
C THR A 180 -1.93 -11.00 13.14
N ILE A 181 -3.13 -10.42 13.23
CA ILE A 181 -4.18 -10.61 12.22
C ILE A 181 -3.78 -10.04 10.85
N ALA A 182 -2.97 -8.98 10.81
CA ALA A 182 -2.43 -8.45 9.55
C ALA A 182 -1.47 -9.46 8.88
N GLN A 183 -0.58 -10.11 9.63
CA GLN A 183 0.29 -11.16 9.07
C GLN A 183 -0.53 -12.35 8.53
N MET A 184 -1.57 -12.77 9.25
CA MET A 184 -2.48 -13.82 8.79
C MET A 184 -3.20 -13.43 7.49
N VAL A 185 -3.62 -12.17 7.33
CA VAL A 185 -4.30 -11.70 6.10
C VAL A 185 -3.32 -11.49 4.94
N LEU A 186 -2.14 -10.92 5.20
CA LEU A 186 -1.10 -10.66 4.21
C LEU A 186 -0.49 -11.94 3.64
N SER A 187 -0.30 -12.98 4.46
CA SER A 187 0.17 -14.30 4.00
C SER A 187 -0.79 -15.01 3.02
N GLN A 188 -2.04 -14.52 2.91
CA GLN A 188 -3.03 -14.98 1.93
C GLN A 188 -3.13 -14.06 0.69
N GLN A 189 -2.44 -12.92 0.67
CA GLN A 189 -2.43 -12.01 -0.46
C GLN A 189 -1.33 -12.40 -1.47
N PRO A 190 -1.61 -12.36 -2.79
CA PRO A 190 -0.59 -12.57 -3.79
C PRO A 190 0.40 -11.39 -3.80
N LEU A 191 1.69 -11.73 -3.80
CA LEU A 191 2.77 -10.77 -4.02
C LEU A 191 2.75 -10.24 -5.45
N ARG A 192 3.19 -9.00 -5.61
CA ARG A 192 3.43 -8.39 -6.92
C ARG A 192 4.72 -9.01 -7.49
N PRO A 193 4.72 -9.45 -8.76
CA PRO A 193 5.91 -10.07 -9.35
C PRO A 193 7.10 -9.13 -9.38
N THR A 194 8.32 -9.67 -9.28
CA THR A 194 9.54 -8.88 -9.50
C THR A 194 9.66 -8.42 -10.96
N GLU A 195 10.61 -7.54 -11.28
CA GLU A 195 10.84 -7.12 -12.66
C GLU A 195 11.25 -8.30 -13.56
N GLU A 196 12.03 -9.25 -13.01
CA GLU A 196 12.44 -10.50 -13.63
C GLU A 196 11.27 -11.43 -13.94
N GLU A 197 10.42 -11.66 -12.94
CA GLU A 197 9.21 -12.49 -13.10
C GLU A 197 8.23 -11.86 -14.10
N ALA A 198 8.04 -10.53 -14.00
CA ALA A 198 7.21 -9.78 -14.94
C ALA A 198 7.78 -9.79 -16.36
N ALA A 199 9.11 -9.79 -16.52
CA ALA A 199 9.76 -9.94 -17.82
C ALA A 199 9.55 -11.35 -18.40
N LEU A 200 9.66 -12.40 -17.57
CA LEU A 200 9.36 -13.76 -18.00
C LEU A 200 7.88 -13.90 -18.41
N MET A 201 6.94 -13.37 -17.63
CA MET A 201 5.51 -13.36 -18.02
C MET A 201 5.28 -12.68 -19.37
N ARG A 202 5.89 -11.51 -19.62
CA ARG A 202 5.83 -10.84 -20.94
C ARG A 202 6.40 -11.71 -22.06
N MET A 203 7.44 -12.49 -21.79
CA MET A 203 8.02 -13.43 -22.77
C MET A 203 7.10 -14.63 -23.02
N GLU A 204 6.47 -15.19 -21.98
CA GLU A 204 5.53 -16.30 -22.08
C GLU A 204 4.24 -15.91 -22.83
N ASP A 205 3.71 -14.71 -22.57
CA ASP A 205 2.58 -14.13 -23.32
C ASP A 205 2.92 -13.94 -24.81
N ALA A 206 4.14 -13.49 -25.11
CA ALA A 206 4.62 -13.34 -26.49
C ALA A 206 4.86 -14.69 -27.20
N ASN A 207 5.23 -15.74 -26.46
CA ASN A 207 5.43 -17.09 -26.98
C ASN A 207 5.24 -18.18 -25.89
N PRO A 208 4.08 -18.86 -25.85
CA PRO A 208 3.77 -19.89 -24.85
C PRO A 208 4.74 -21.09 -24.81
N ASN A 209 5.57 -21.28 -25.84
CA ASN A 209 6.62 -22.30 -25.81
C ASN A 209 7.74 -21.98 -24.81
N ILE A 210 7.88 -20.72 -24.39
CA ILE A 210 8.88 -20.31 -23.38
C ILE A 210 8.53 -20.93 -22.02
N ALA A 211 7.27 -20.90 -21.59
CA ALA A 211 6.80 -21.57 -20.38
C ALA A 211 7.07 -23.10 -20.42
N LEU A 212 6.90 -23.72 -21.59
CA LEU A 212 7.22 -25.13 -21.78
C LEU A 212 8.73 -25.41 -21.65
N LEU A 213 9.59 -24.53 -22.18
CA LEU A 213 11.05 -24.67 -22.06
C LEU A 213 11.54 -24.45 -20.62
N VAL A 214 11.04 -23.40 -19.94
CA VAL A 214 11.32 -23.13 -18.52
C VAL A 214 10.99 -24.37 -17.68
N LYS A 215 9.79 -24.94 -17.85
CA LYS A 215 9.35 -26.13 -17.13
C LYS A 215 10.12 -27.41 -17.53
N ALA A 216 10.43 -27.60 -18.81
CA ALA A 216 11.08 -28.82 -19.29
C ALA A 216 12.58 -28.88 -18.94
N LEU A 217 13.24 -27.73 -18.81
CA LEU A 217 14.67 -27.61 -18.53
C LEU A 217 14.97 -27.13 -17.10
N ASN A 218 13.93 -26.85 -16.29
CA ASN A 218 14.02 -26.27 -14.94
C ASN A 218 14.88 -24.99 -14.93
N LEU A 219 14.50 -24.03 -15.77
CA LEU A 219 15.18 -22.74 -15.87
C LEU A 219 14.67 -21.79 -14.77
N GLU A 220 15.56 -20.95 -14.27
CA GLU A 220 15.28 -19.88 -13.30
C GLU A 220 15.73 -18.54 -13.90
N VAL A 221 15.00 -17.45 -13.60
CA VAL A 221 15.37 -16.11 -14.05
C VAL A 221 16.42 -15.56 -13.10
N VAL A 222 17.61 -15.22 -13.64
CA VAL A 222 18.77 -14.75 -12.85
C VAL A 222 19.04 -13.25 -13.00
N GLY A 223 18.10 -12.52 -13.60
CA GLY A 223 18.17 -11.08 -13.86
C GLY A 223 17.65 -10.71 -15.26
N VAL A 224 17.33 -9.43 -15.43
CA VAL A 224 16.96 -8.83 -16.72
C VAL A 224 18.05 -7.83 -17.12
N SER A 225 18.38 -7.79 -18.41
CA SER A 225 19.16 -6.71 -19.00
C SER A 225 18.36 -6.05 -20.11
N SER A 226 18.32 -4.72 -20.09
CA SER A 226 17.89 -3.94 -21.25
C SER A 226 18.89 -4.16 -22.38
N ILE A 227 18.38 -4.47 -23.57
CA ILE A 227 19.17 -4.38 -24.79
C ILE A 227 19.26 -2.89 -25.12
N ASP A 228 20.47 -2.31 -25.12
CA ASP A 228 20.69 -0.96 -25.63
C ASP A 228 20.09 -0.84 -27.04
N GLU A 229 19.12 0.06 -27.25
CA GLU A 229 18.45 0.21 -28.55
C GLU A 229 19.44 0.55 -29.69
N ASP A 230 20.61 1.11 -29.35
CA ASP A 230 21.72 1.35 -30.27
C ASP A 230 22.27 0.07 -30.94
N ALA A 231 22.09 -1.11 -30.32
CA ALA A 231 22.47 -2.40 -30.89
C ALA A 231 21.50 -2.91 -31.97
N MET A 232 20.27 -2.37 -32.04
CA MET A 232 19.25 -2.73 -33.03
C MET A 232 19.10 -1.69 -34.15
N LYS A 233 20.19 -1.04 -34.57
CA LYS A 233 20.21 -0.25 -35.81
C LYS A 233 20.06 -1.16 -37.04
N PRO A 234 19.00 -1.02 -37.86
CA PRO A 234 19.00 -1.57 -39.21
C PRO A 234 20.13 -0.93 -40.02
N ILE A 235 20.75 -1.68 -40.92
CA ILE A 235 21.82 -1.19 -41.80
C ILE A 235 21.31 0.06 -42.54
N SER A 236 21.95 1.20 -42.26
CA SER A 236 21.43 2.51 -42.65
C SER A 236 21.60 2.81 -44.14
N LYS A 237 20.65 3.58 -44.69
CA LYS A 237 20.86 4.35 -45.93
C LYS A 237 20.49 5.82 -45.72
N SER A 238 21.54 6.64 -45.72
CA SER A 238 21.59 8.08 -46.00
C SER A 238 20.71 9.06 -45.19
N GLU A 239 21.38 9.97 -44.50
CA GLU A 239 20.83 11.17 -43.86
C GLU A 239 20.37 12.24 -44.88
N VAL A 240 19.45 13.11 -44.46
CA VAL A 240 19.43 14.53 -44.83
C VAL A 240 19.03 15.35 -43.59
N LYS A 241 19.80 16.39 -43.25
CA LYS A 241 19.51 17.35 -42.16
C LYS A 241 18.96 18.68 -42.70
N SER A 242 18.19 19.38 -41.87
CA SER A 242 18.06 20.85 -41.89
C SER A 242 17.56 21.38 -40.53
N GLU A 243 18.06 22.54 -40.09
CA GLU A 243 17.93 23.11 -38.72
C GLU A 243 17.17 24.48 -38.67
N PRO A 244 16.86 25.07 -37.47
CA PRO A 244 15.81 26.09 -37.24
C PRO A 244 16.30 27.57 -37.27
N PRO A 245 15.47 28.61 -36.96
CA PRO A 245 15.38 29.13 -35.57
C PRO A 245 13.94 29.53 -35.08
N PRO A 246 13.60 30.73 -34.52
CA PRO A 246 13.58 30.95 -33.05
C PRO A 246 12.33 31.62 -32.38
N GLN A 247 12.18 31.38 -31.05
CA GLN A 247 11.65 32.26 -29.96
C GLN A 247 10.15 32.71 -30.02
N ILE A 248 9.42 33.13 -28.97
CA ILE A 248 9.69 33.80 -27.66
C ILE A 248 8.84 33.18 -26.49
N GLU A 249 9.14 33.61 -25.26
CA GLU A 249 8.78 33.22 -23.88
C GLU A 249 7.28 33.22 -23.42
N ASP A 250 7.08 32.91 -22.13
CA ASP A 250 5.85 32.93 -21.30
C ASP A 250 4.86 31.75 -21.35
N ASP A 251 5.32 30.50 -21.10
CA ASP A 251 4.44 29.39 -20.63
C ASP A 251 5.17 28.17 -19.99
N GLU A 252 6.45 28.31 -19.61
CA GLU A 252 7.38 27.17 -19.54
C GLU A 252 7.10 26.17 -18.40
N ALA A 253 6.62 26.63 -17.26
CA ALA A 253 6.28 25.76 -16.12
C ALA A 253 5.00 24.93 -16.36
N MET A 254 3.98 25.50 -17.03
CA MET A 254 2.70 24.81 -17.23
C MET A 254 2.70 23.94 -18.50
N LYS A 255 3.40 24.37 -19.55
CA LYS A 255 3.68 23.51 -20.71
C LYS A 255 4.63 22.36 -20.41
N SER A 256 5.64 22.51 -19.54
CA SER A 256 6.52 21.38 -19.20
C SER A 256 5.76 20.24 -18.51
N PHE A 257 4.80 20.54 -17.63
CA PHE A 257 3.94 19.53 -17.01
C PHE A 257 3.01 18.83 -18.02
N LEU A 258 2.33 19.59 -18.89
CA LEU A 258 1.44 19.03 -19.92
C LEU A 258 2.21 18.24 -20.98
N MET A 259 3.37 18.72 -21.43
CA MET A 259 4.21 18.01 -22.39
C MET A 259 4.94 16.80 -21.77
N ALA A 260 5.20 16.79 -20.46
CA ALA A 260 5.69 15.60 -19.76
C ALA A 260 4.60 14.52 -19.65
N GLN A 261 3.33 14.91 -19.47
CA GLN A 261 2.20 13.99 -19.59
C GLN A 261 2.07 13.49 -21.04
N GLU A 262 2.02 14.37 -22.05
CA GLU A 262 1.85 13.95 -23.45
C GLU A 262 3.02 13.13 -24.01
N LYS A 263 4.27 13.36 -23.58
CA LYS A 263 5.42 12.52 -23.98
C LYS A 263 5.36 11.09 -23.43
N ARG A 264 4.54 10.82 -22.42
CA ARG A 264 4.24 9.45 -21.96
C ARG A 264 3.24 8.73 -22.88
N TRP A 265 2.68 9.43 -23.88
CA TRP A 265 1.65 8.96 -24.81
C TRP A 265 2.08 9.04 -26.29
N HIS A 266 3.02 8.18 -26.70
CA HIS A 266 3.29 7.93 -28.13
C HIS A 266 3.02 6.45 -28.47
N GLY A 267 1.83 6.17 -29.03
CA GLY A 267 1.42 4.77 -29.33
C GLY A 267 0.27 4.51 -30.33
N ARG A 268 -0.72 5.41 -30.47
CA ARG A 268 -1.89 5.32 -31.40
C ARG A 268 -2.98 4.24 -31.17
N ASN A 269 -4.07 4.61 -30.51
CA ASN A 269 -5.45 4.46 -31.03
C ASN A 269 -6.42 5.37 -30.22
N PRO A 270 -7.04 6.41 -30.81
CA PRO A 270 -7.80 7.43 -30.09
C PRO A 270 -9.19 7.02 -29.57
N GLU A 271 -9.62 5.75 -29.70
CA GLU A 271 -10.97 5.32 -29.30
C GLU A 271 -11.00 4.41 -28.06
N CYS A 272 -9.85 3.90 -27.57
CA CYS A 272 -9.83 2.88 -26.50
C CYS A 272 -10.45 3.36 -25.17
N HIS A 273 -10.18 4.63 -24.80
CA HIS A 273 -10.72 5.28 -23.59
C HIS A 273 -12.25 5.50 -23.62
N LYS A 274 -12.94 5.18 -24.73
CA LYS A 274 -14.40 5.32 -24.86
C LYS A 274 -15.15 4.00 -24.64
N CYS A 275 -14.45 2.88 -24.50
CA CYS A 275 -15.08 1.62 -24.10
C CYS A 275 -15.36 1.62 -22.59
N SER A 276 -16.64 1.56 -22.22
CA SER A 276 -17.10 1.60 -20.82
C SER A 276 -16.89 0.28 -20.04
N ARG A 277 -16.07 -0.63 -20.57
CA ARG A 277 -15.75 -1.97 -20.03
C ARG A 277 -14.25 -2.29 -20.05
N SER A 278 -13.44 -1.23 -20.09
CA SER A 278 -11.99 -1.30 -20.04
C SER A 278 -11.49 -0.25 -19.07
N HIS A 279 -10.57 -0.65 -18.21
CA HIS A 279 -9.97 0.20 -17.19
C HIS A 279 -8.44 0.09 -17.27
N GLU A 280 -7.75 1.19 -16.94
CA GLU A 280 -6.29 1.24 -16.97
C GLU A 280 -5.70 0.66 -15.69
N GLY A 281 -4.71 -0.22 -15.85
CA GLY A 281 -3.86 -0.73 -14.79
C GLY A 281 -2.38 -0.51 -15.13
N ILE A 282 -1.51 -0.75 -14.15
CA ILE A 282 -0.06 -0.51 -14.25
C ILE A 282 0.59 -1.30 -15.42
N ASN A 283 0.02 -2.46 -15.77
CA ASN A 283 0.49 -3.34 -16.85
C ASN A 283 -0.24 -3.14 -18.20
N GLY A 284 -1.10 -2.13 -18.32
CA GLY A 284 -1.86 -1.83 -19.55
C GLY A 284 -3.38 -1.82 -19.33
N THR A 285 -4.14 -1.85 -20.43
CA THR A 285 -5.62 -1.85 -20.39
C THR A 285 -6.14 -3.27 -20.16
N TYR A 286 -6.91 -3.46 -19.09
CA TYR A 286 -7.64 -4.71 -18.85
C TYR A 286 -9.02 -4.65 -19.51
N CYS A 287 -9.47 -5.75 -20.12
CA CYS A 287 -10.76 -5.84 -20.80
C CYS A 287 -11.69 -6.81 -20.08
N ASP A 288 -12.75 -6.28 -19.46
CA ASP A 288 -13.71 -7.07 -18.67
C ASP A 288 -14.55 -8.05 -19.51
N GLU A 289 -14.59 -7.87 -20.84
CA GLU A 289 -15.25 -8.81 -21.75
C GLU A 289 -14.36 -10.02 -22.08
N LEU A 290 -13.05 -9.81 -22.19
CA LEU A 290 -12.07 -10.85 -22.54
C LEU A 290 -11.38 -11.48 -21.31
N HIS A 291 -11.54 -10.89 -20.12
CA HIS A 291 -10.92 -11.32 -18.85
C HIS A 291 -9.38 -11.42 -18.90
N GLN A 292 -8.73 -10.59 -19.73
CA GLN A 292 -7.29 -10.55 -19.90
C GLN A 292 -6.79 -9.13 -20.17
N TYR A 293 -5.50 -8.91 -19.95
CA TYR A 293 -4.80 -7.72 -20.45
C TYR A 293 -4.67 -7.81 -21.97
N VAL A 294 -4.91 -6.70 -22.67
CA VAL A 294 -4.79 -6.63 -24.13
C VAL A 294 -3.64 -5.71 -24.52
N GLU A 295 -2.71 -6.23 -25.33
CA GLU A 295 -1.63 -5.44 -25.92
C GLU A 295 -2.21 -4.28 -26.75
N TYR A 296 -1.66 -3.09 -26.53
CA TYR A 296 -2.07 -1.88 -27.20
C TYR A 296 -1.90 -2.01 -28.73
N GLY A 297 -3.02 -2.06 -29.46
CA GLY A 297 -3.05 -2.26 -30.92
C GLY A 297 -3.23 -3.71 -31.40
N LYS A 298 -3.29 -4.72 -30.51
CA LYS A 298 -3.64 -6.12 -30.86
C LYS A 298 -4.89 -6.62 -30.14
N GLY A 299 -5.96 -5.85 -30.24
CA GLY A 299 -7.30 -6.30 -29.89
C GLY A 299 -8.25 -6.10 -31.06
N ASN A 300 -8.59 -7.18 -31.77
CA ASN A 300 -9.88 -7.21 -32.46
C ASN A 300 -10.95 -7.41 -31.37
N CYS A 301 -11.31 -6.31 -30.68
CA CYS A 301 -12.61 -6.19 -30.05
C CYS A 301 -13.61 -6.45 -31.17
N GLY A 302 -14.31 -7.59 -31.13
CA GLY A 302 -15.04 -8.14 -32.28
C GLY A 302 -16.37 -7.44 -32.57
N ARG A 303 -16.40 -6.09 -32.54
CA ARG A 303 -17.49 -5.20 -32.94
C ARG A 303 -17.04 -3.74 -32.96
#